data_AF-A0A9D6XXA3-F1
#
_entry.id   AF-A0A9D6XXA3-F1
#
_cell.length_a   1.000
_cell.length_b   1.000
_cell.length_c   1.000
_cell.angle_alpha   90.00
_cell.angle_beta   90.00
_cell.angle_gamma   90.00
#
_symmetry.space_group_name_H-M   'P 1'
#
loop_
_entity.id
_entity.type
_entity.pdbx_description
1 polymer ?
#
loop_
_entity_poly.entity_id
_entity_poly.type
_entity_poly.pdbx_seq_one_letter_code
_entity_poly.pdbx_strand_id
1 'polypeptide(L)' 'MTETVLIVPGLRNSGPVHWQSLWQLKHAEYVRVIQLDWGVPSLDDWTAALDRAIRAYYAIAV' A
#
# COMPACT_ATOMS: atom_id res chain seq x y z
N MET A 1 6.04 13.18 -15.49
CA MET A 1 5.86 12.98 -14.05
C MET A 1 5.65 11.49 -13.86
N THR A 2 6.25 10.87 -12.84
CA THR A 2 5.99 9.47 -12.52
C THR A 2 5.03 9.46 -11.34
N GLU A 3 3.77 9.19 -11.61
CA GLU A 3 2.73 9.06 -10.59
C GLU A 3 3.04 7.82 -9.74
N THR A 4 3.09 8.00 -8.41
CA THR A 4 3.24 6.86 -7.49
C THR A 4 1.87 6.23 -7.26
N VAL A 5 1.77 4.92 -7.48
CA VAL A 5 0.54 4.16 -7.18
C VAL A 5 0.72 3.43 -5.86
N LEU A 6 -0.14 3.77 -4.89
CA LEU A 6 -0.23 3.05 -3.62
C LEU A 6 -1.25 1.91 -3.73
N ILE A 7 -0.80 0.68 -3.52
CA ILE A 7 -1.66 -0.49 -3.40
C ILE A 7 -2.08 -0.64 -1.94
N VAL A 8 -3.40 -0.64 -1.70
CA VAL A 8 -4.00 -0.82 -0.38
C VAL A 8 -4.73 -2.17 -0.34
N PRO A 9 -4.09 -3.24 0.19
CA PRO A 9 -4.73 -4.55 0.39
C PRO A 9 -5.88 -4.47 1.40
N GLY A 10 -6.72 -5.51 1.47
CA GLY A 10 -7.77 -5.68 2.48
C GLY A 10 -7.39 -6.65 3.63
N LEU A 11 -8.40 -7.13 4.36
CA LEU A 11 -8.25 -8.18 5.38
C LEU A 11 -7.42 -9.36 4.83
N ARG A 12 -6.48 -9.86 5.62
CA ARG A 12 -5.53 -10.95 5.28
C ARG A 12 -4.55 -10.65 4.14
N ASN A 13 -4.42 -9.38 3.76
CA ASN A 13 -3.53 -8.92 2.69
C ASN A 13 -3.90 -9.53 1.31
N SER A 14 -3.16 -9.14 0.27
CA SER A 14 -3.27 -9.72 -1.06
C SER A 14 -2.24 -10.85 -1.18
N GLY A 15 -2.71 -12.11 -1.22
CA GLY A 15 -1.85 -13.27 -1.45
C GLY A 15 -1.12 -13.25 -2.80
N PRO A 16 -0.22 -14.22 -3.08
CA PRO A 16 0.70 -14.17 -4.22
C PRO A 16 0.00 -14.13 -5.60
N VAL A 17 -1.19 -14.72 -5.71
CA VAL A 17 -1.98 -14.77 -6.96
C VAL A 17 -3.04 -13.68 -7.06
N HIS A 18 -3.18 -12.83 -6.02
CA HIS A 18 -4.15 -11.74 -6.05
C HIS A 18 -3.69 -10.66 -7.02
N TRP A 19 -4.63 -10.05 -7.76
CA TRP A 19 -4.32 -9.07 -8.81
C TRP A 19 -3.45 -7.89 -8.29
N GLN A 20 -3.66 -7.44 -7.06
CA GLN A 20 -2.80 -6.43 -6.41
C GLN A 20 -1.33 -6.86 -6.32
N SER A 21 -1.05 -8.13 -5.99
CA SER A 21 0.30 -8.69 -5.96
C SER A 21 0.87 -8.83 -7.37
N LEU A 22 0.06 -9.29 -8.32
CA LEU A 22 0.48 -9.40 -9.72
C LEU A 22 0.82 -8.04 -10.33
N TRP A 23 0.06 -7.00 -9.99
CA TRP A 23 0.35 -5.63 -10.43
C TRP A 23 1.63 -5.11 -9.79
N GLN A 24 1.82 -5.33 -8.49
CA GLN A 24 3.07 -4.95 -7.81
C GLN A 24 4.29 -5.63 -8.42
N LEU A 25 4.18 -6.88 -8.88
CA LEU A 25 5.26 -7.58 -9.57
C LEU A 25 5.56 -7.01 -10.95
N LYS A 26 4.55 -6.48 -11.64
CA LYS A 26 4.67 -5.95 -13.00
C LYS A 26 5.15 -4.49 -13.04
N HIS A 27 4.90 -3.74 -11.97
CA HIS A 27 5.16 -2.30 -11.88
C HIS A 27 6.05 -2.02 -10.67
N ALA A 28 7.35 -1.79 -10.91
CA ALA A 28 8.33 -1.58 -9.84
C ALA A 28 8.08 -0.29 -9.04
N GLU A 29 7.37 0.67 -9.63
CA GLU A 29 6.95 1.93 -9.03
C GLU A 29 5.72 1.81 -8.13
N TYR A 30 5.06 0.64 -8.10
CA TYR A 30 3.86 0.43 -7.28
C TYR A 30 4.27 0.03 -5.85
N VAL A 31 3.71 0.74 -4.89
CA VAL A 31 4.10 0.58 -3.48
C VAL A 31 2.93 0.03 -2.69
N ARG A 32 3.14 -1.07 -1.97
CA ARG A 32 2.13 -1.63 -1.07
C ARG A 32 2.16 -0.90 0.27
N VAL A 33 1.00 -0.42 0.71
CA VAL A 33 0.81 0.09 2.07
C VAL A 33 0.82 -1.10 3.02
N ILE A 34 1.82 -1.13 3.92
CA ILE A 34 1.97 -2.20 4.91
C ILE A 34 1.16 -1.85 6.16
N GLN A 35 0.33 -2.81 6.60
CA GLN A 35 -0.47 -2.71 7.82
C GLN A 35 0.21 -3.42 8.99
N LEU A 36 -0.15 -3.00 10.21
CA LEU A 36 0.41 -3.56 11.44
C LEU A 36 0.01 -5.03 11.63
N ASP A 37 -1.29 -5.32 11.50
CA ASP A 37 -1.85 -6.67 11.58
C ASP A 37 -2.90 -6.86 10.47
N TRP A 38 -2.70 -7.88 9.65
CA TRP A 38 -3.60 -8.22 8.55
C TRP A 38 -4.78 -9.09 8.99
N GLY A 39 -4.67 -9.77 10.14
CA GLY A 39 -5.71 -10.63 10.71
C GLY A 39 -6.68 -9.89 11.62
N VAL A 40 -6.24 -8.77 12.21
CA VAL A 40 -7.03 -7.93 13.11
C VAL A 40 -7.13 -6.51 12.55
N PRO A 41 -8.03 -6.25 11.58
CA PRO A 41 -8.13 -4.95 10.95
C PRO A 41 -8.64 -3.90 11.94
N SER A 42 -7.93 -2.78 12.01
CA SER A 42 -8.23 -1.62 12.83
C SER A 42 -8.25 -0.40 11.91
N LEU A 43 -9.36 0.33 11.90
CA LEU A 43 -9.52 1.49 11.02
C LEU A 43 -8.44 2.56 11.30
N ASP A 44 -8.12 2.78 12.57
CA ASP A 44 -7.14 3.77 12.98
C ASP A 44 -5.73 3.39 12.53
N ASP A 45 -5.33 2.12 12.70
CA ASP A 45 -4.02 1.64 12.25
C ASP A 45 -3.90 1.72 10.73
N TRP A 46 -4.99 1.37 10.03
CA TRP A 46 -5.06 1.35 8.58
C TRP A 46 -4.96 2.72 7.95
N THR A 47 -5.71 3.68 8.49
CA THR A 47 -5.68 5.07 8.04
C THR A 47 -4.35 5.72 8.37
N ALA A 48 -3.77 5.43 9.55
CA ALA A 48 -2.45 5.93 9.93
C ALA A 48 -1.33 5.39 9.02
N ALA A 49 -1.37 4.11 8.63
CA ALA A 49 -0.41 3.54 7.67
C ALA A 49 -0.53 4.16 6.28
N LEU A 50 -1.76 4.38 5.82
CA LEU A 50 -2.02 5.05 4.53
C LEU A 50 -1.52 6.50 4.55
N ASP A 51 -1.81 7.26 5.61
CA ASP A 51 -1.34 8.64 5.76
C ASP A 51 0.19 8.72 5.74
N ARG A 52 0.88 7.82 6.47
CA ARG A 52 2.35 7.72 6.42
C ARG A 52 2.86 7.44 5.01
N ALA A 53 2.23 6.51 4.28
CA ALA A 53 2.62 6.19 2.90
C ALA A 53 2.43 7.41 1.99
N ILE A 54 1.29 8.08 2.05
CA ILE A 54 1.02 9.30 1.26
C ILE A 54 2.09 10.36 1.53
N ARG A 55 2.40 10.64 2.80
CA ARG A 55 3.42 11.64 3.16
C ARG A 55 4.81 11.29 2.64
N ALA A 56 5.20 10.02 2.71
CA ALA A 56 6.50 9.57 2.25
C ALA A 56 6.72 9.84 0.75
N TYR A 57 5.68 9.68 -0.07
CA TYR A 57 5.78 9.89 -1.52
C TYR A 57 5.40 11.30 -1.96
N TYR A 58 4.62 12.04 -1.15
CA TYR A 58 4.38 13.46 -1.37
C TYR A 58 5.64 14.30 -1.08
N ALA A 59 6.39 13.96 -0.04
CA ALA A 59 7.62 14.67 0.34
C ALA A 59 8.79 14.47 -0.64
N ILE A 60 8.75 13.46 -1.51
CA ILE A 60 9.74 13.24 -2.59
C ILE A 60 9.42 14.12 -3.82
N ALA A 61 8.18 14.62 -3.93
CA ALA A 61 7.69 15.38 -5.07
C ALA A 61 7.79 16.92 -4.88
N VAL A 62 8.39 17.39 -3.79
CA VAL A 62 8.66 18.81 -3.47
C VAL A 62 10.16 19.02 -3.33
#